data_AF-A0AB74LSP1-F1
#
_entry.id   AF-A0AB74LSP1-F1
#
_cell.length_a   1.000
_cell.length_b   1.000
_cell.length_c   1.000
_cell.angle_alpha   90.00
_cell.angle_beta   90.00
_cell.angle_gamma   90.00
#
_symmetry.space_group_name_H-M   'P 1'
#
loop_
_entity.id
_entity.type
_entity.pdbx_description
1 polymer ?
#
loop_
_entity_poly.entity_id
_entity_poly.type
_entity_poly.pdbx_seq_one_letter_code
_entity_poly.pdbx_strand_id
1 'polypeptide(L)'
;MTTLAGVPARAQPMPYTTATTTYGTAQIDGIKLFYREAGPKGAPTIVLLHGYLSSSRMWDSLIPLLADRYHLIAPDYPGFGQSEAPTPERYDYTFDHLAETMGSMLQKLGVQRYTLFMQDYGGPIGIRMAMAAPERVQAFIVQNANAYDEGLGAKWANIAKYWSDPASHPEQVDNFMGYEGTKQRHLGTSPHPERYNPDGWDDEFARLSRPGQREIQSKLLYDYRTNVESYPMWQAWLRYHKPRTLVMWGRYDPSFIVPGAEGYKRDLPDAEMHILDAGHFALDEKTEEIAGLVRGFMARAVPQADVSGDAIGSK
;
A
#
# COMPACT_ATOMS: atom_id res chain seq x y z
N MET A 1 27.17 -37.84 -27.92
CA MET A 1 26.98 -37.35 -26.54
C MET A 1 25.92 -36.27 -26.59
N THR A 2 24.69 -36.60 -26.22
CA THR A 2 23.57 -35.66 -26.22
C THR A 2 23.42 -35.11 -24.81
N THR A 3 23.73 -33.82 -24.63
CA THR A 3 23.51 -33.09 -23.38
C THR A 3 22.01 -32.97 -23.12
N LEU A 4 21.52 -33.66 -22.09
CA LEU A 4 20.18 -33.47 -21.54
C LEU A 4 20.08 -32.05 -20.98
N ALA A 5 19.19 -31.24 -21.56
CA ALA A 5 18.80 -29.95 -21.01
C ALA A 5 18.21 -30.16 -19.61
N GLY A 6 18.75 -29.46 -18.62
CA GLY A 6 18.28 -29.52 -17.24
C GLY A 6 16.81 -29.12 -17.14
N VAL A 7 16.02 -29.97 -16.48
CA VAL A 7 14.65 -29.63 -16.08
C VAL A 7 14.72 -28.38 -15.19
N PRO A 8 13.99 -27.29 -15.49
CA PRO A 8 13.98 -26.12 -14.62
C PRO A 8 13.47 -26.53 -13.24
N ALA A 9 14.21 -26.17 -12.19
CA ALA A 9 13.83 -26.45 -10.82
C ALA A 9 12.44 -25.86 -10.57
N ARG A 10 11.47 -26.73 -10.26
CA ARG A 10 10.11 -26.32 -9.92
C ARG A 10 10.19 -25.48 -8.66
N ALA A 11 9.79 -24.20 -8.72
CA ALA A 11 9.72 -23.35 -7.54
C ALA A 11 8.88 -24.05 -6.47
N GLN A 12 9.40 -24.13 -5.25
CA GLN A 12 8.63 -24.71 -4.16
C GLN A 12 7.37 -23.86 -3.92
N PRO A 13 6.20 -24.49 -3.74
CA PRO A 13 4.97 -23.76 -3.46
C PRO A 13 5.14 -22.94 -2.17
N MET A 14 4.72 -21.67 -2.21
CA MET A 14 4.76 -20.81 -1.03
C MET A 14 3.71 -21.30 -0.01
N PRO A 15 4.07 -21.42 1.27
CA PRO A 15 3.08 -21.68 2.31
C PRO A 15 1.99 -20.62 2.29
N TYR A 16 0.74 -21.06 2.41
CA TYR A 16 -0.43 -20.21 2.59
C TYR A 16 -1.05 -20.55 3.95
N THR A 17 -1.06 -19.60 4.89
CA THR A 17 -1.60 -19.82 6.23
C THR A 17 -2.37 -18.62 6.76
N THR A 18 -3.63 -18.85 7.12
CA THR A 18 -4.48 -17.88 7.82
C THR A 18 -4.44 -18.08 9.34
N ALA A 19 -3.75 -19.11 9.83
CA ALA A 19 -3.81 -19.55 11.22
C ALA A 19 -3.36 -18.49 12.23
N THR A 20 -2.53 -17.53 11.79
CA THR A 20 -2.00 -16.46 12.64
C THR A 20 -2.71 -15.13 12.46
N THR A 21 -3.64 -15.00 11.52
CA THR A 21 -4.28 -13.71 11.25
C THR A 21 -5.28 -13.38 12.36
N THR A 22 -5.06 -12.26 13.04
CA THR A 22 -5.93 -11.71 14.07
C THR A 22 -6.43 -10.33 13.66
N TYR A 23 -7.50 -9.90 14.33
CA TYR A 23 -8.17 -8.63 14.09
C TYR A 23 -8.20 -7.85 15.38
N GLY A 24 -7.59 -6.68 15.38
CA GLY A 24 -7.41 -5.85 16.56
C GLY A 24 -7.97 -4.45 16.39
N THR A 25 -8.10 -3.75 17.51
CA THR A 25 -8.36 -2.31 17.52
C THR A 25 -7.40 -1.59 18.45
N ALA A 26 -7.03 -0.36 18.10
CA ALA A 26 -6.24 0.53 18.93
C ALA A 26 -6.95 1.89 19.06
N GLN A 27 -6.93 2.48 20.26
CA GLN A 27 -7.43 3.84 20.48
C GLN A 27 -6.30 4.85 20.27
N ILE A 28 -6.41 5.74 19.29
CA ILE A 28 -5.44 6.80 18.98
C ILE A 28 -6.18 8.13 18.97
N ASP A 29 -5.79 9.04 19.86
CA ASP A 29 -6.38 10.39 19.98
C ASP A 29 -7.92 10.41 20.04
N GLY A 30 -8.48 9.41 20.73
CA GLY A 30 -9.92 9.25 20.92
C GLY A 30 -10.66 8.60 19.75
N ILE A 31 -9.95 8.09 18.75
CA ILE A 31 -10.49 7.39 17.59
C ILE A 31 -10.08 5.92 17.64
N LYS A 32 -11.06 5.03 17.45
CA LYS A 32 -10.83 3.59 17.37
C LYS A 32 -10.41 3.20 15.97
N LEU A 33 -9.17 2.73 15.84
CA LEU A 33 -8.60 2.23 14.60
C LEU A 33 -8.58 0.72 14.58
N PHE A 34 -8.94 0.13 13.46
CA PHE A 34 -8.84 -1.30 13.21
C PHE A 34 -7.48 -1.64 12.58
N TYR A 35 -7.00 -2.85 12.83
CA TYR A 35 -5.89 -3.44 12.09
C TYR A 35 -6.00 -4.95 12.02
N ARG A 36 -5.36 -5.53 11.00
CA ARG A 36 -5.03 -6.95 10.93
C ARG A 36 -3.60 -7.15 11.39
N GLU A 37 -3.35 -8.19 12.16
CA GLU A 37 -2.00 -8.62 12.56
C GLU A 37 -1.81 -10.09 12.17
N ALA A 38 -0.63 -10.47 11.68
CA ALA A 38 -0.33 -11.86 11.35
C ALA A 38 1.17 -12.17 11.48
N GLY A 39 1.48 -13.46 11.61
CA GLY A 39 2.84 -13.97 11.67
C GLY A 39 3.56 -13.75 13.01
N PRO A 40 4.83 -14.19 13.12
CA PRO A 40 5.56 -14.19 14.40
C PRO A 40 6.00 -12.78 14.80
N LYS A 41 5.61 -12.30 15.99
CA LYS A 41 5.94 -10.93 16.47
C LYS A 41 7.44 -10.61 16.57
N GLY A 42 8.30 -11.63 16.64
CA GLY A 42 9.76 -11.47 16.63
C GLY A 42 10.40 -11.43 15.24
N ALA A 43 9.63 -11.65 14.18
CA ALA A 43 10.10 -11.60 12.80
C ALA A 43 10.20 -10.14 12.29
N PRO A 44 10.93 -9.87 11.18
CA PRO A 44 10.91 -8.56 10.54
C PRO A 44 9.48 -8.11 10.24
N THR A 45 9.17 -6.86 10.59
CA THR A 45 7.82 -6.31 10.46
C THR A 45 7.61 -5.65 9.10
N ILE A 46 6.49 -5.95 8.44
CA ILE A 46 6.01 -5.25 7.25
C ILE A 46 4.68 -4.59 7.62
N VAL A 47 4.62 -3.27 7.46
CA VAL A 47 3.38 -2.49 7.63
C VAL A 47 2.75 -2.31 6.26
N LEU A 48 1.52 -2.80 6.11
CA LEU A 48 0.78 -2.87 4.85
C LEU A 48 -0.21 -1.69 4.76
N LEU A 49 0.24 -0.60 4.14
CA LEU A 49 -0.50 0.65 3.99
C LEU A 49 -1.36 0.61 2.72
N HIS A 50 -2.67 0.48 2.90
CA HIS A 50 -3.65 0.38 1.82
C HIS A 50 -3.88 1.70 1.08
N GLY A 51 -4.58 1.61 -0.05
CA GLY A 51 -4.99 2.75 -0.86
C GLY A 51 -6.47 3.06 -0.83
N TYR A 52 -6.85 4.03 -1.66
CA TYR A 52 -8.22 4.32 -2.02
C TYR A 52 -8.74 3.33 -3.07
N LEU A 53 -9.92 2.73 -2.92
CA LEU A 53 -10.94 2.98 -1.89
C LEU A 53 -11.13 1.82 -0.90
N SER A 54 -10.14 0.93 -0.91
CA SER A 54 -10.13 -0.28 -0.10
C SER A 54 -9.79 -0.02 1.38
N SER A 55 -9.37 -1.06 2.08
CA SER A 55 -8.83 -0.98 3.43
C SER A 55 -7.75 -2.05 3.62
N SER A 56 -7.36 -2.37 4.85
CA SER A 56 -6.56 -3.56 5.17
C SER A 56 -7.07 -4.86 4.52
N ARG A 57 -8.35 -4.91 4.12
CA ARG A 57 -8.95 -6.02 3.35
C ARG A 57 -8.22 -6.32 2.03
N MET A 58 -7.62 -5.33 1.37
CA MET A 58 -6.92 -5.59 0.11
C MET A 58 -5.74 -6.55 0.26
N TRP A 59 -5.27 -6.75 1.50
CA TRP A 59 -4.15 -7.63 1.82
C TRP A 59 -4.58 -9.06 2.17
N ASP A 60 -5.88 -9.40 2.09
CA ASP A 60 -6.41 -10.69 2.55
C ASP A 60 -5.80 -11.90 1.82
N SER A 61 -5.48 -11.73 0.54
CA SER A 61 -4.81 -12.76 -0.25
C SER A 61 -3.30 -12.80 -0.03
N LEU A 62 -2.68 -11.66 0.32
CA LEU A 62 -1.24 -11.52 0.49
C LEU A 62 -0.75 -11.95 1.88
N ILE A 63 -1.47 -11.56 2.93
CA ILE A 63 -1.11 -11.84 4.32
C ILE A 63 -0.77 -13.32 4.54
N PRO A 64 -1.60 -14.28 4.08
CA PRO A 64 -1.33 -15.69 4.31
C PRO A 64 -0.07 -16.23 3.62
N LEU A 65 0.40 -15.56 2.55
CA LEU A 65 1.61 -15.94 1.81
C LEU A 65 2.89 -15.36 2.42
N LEU A 66 2.77 -14.44 3.37
CA LEU A 66 3.88 -13.75 4.02
C LEU A 66 3.97 -14.06 5.54
N ALA A 67 2.86 -14.46 6.15
CA ALA A 67 2.73 -14.64 7.60
C ALA A 67 3.57 -15.80 8.18
N ASP A 68 4.09 -16.71 7.36
CA ASP A 68 5.02 -17.75 7.83
C ASP A 68 6.42 -17.19 8.17
N ARG A 69 6.80 -16.01 7.65
CA ARG A 69 8.16 -15.44 7.80
C ARG A 69 8.21 -14.04 8.37
N TYR A 70 7.13 -13.28 8.29
CA TYR A 70 7.11 -11.87 8.63
C TYR A 70 6.02 -11.57 9.63
N HIS A 71 6.27 -10.56 10.46
CA HIS A 71 5.25 -9.94 11.26
C HIS A 71 4.52 -8.90 10.40
N LEU A 72 3.21 -9.05 10.21
CA LEU A 72 2.43 -8.21 9.31
C LEU A 72 1.46 -7.37 10.12
N ILE A 73 1.42 -6.06 9.87
CA ILE A 73 0.43 -5.14 10.44
C ILE A 73 -0.24 -4.39 9.29
N ALA A 74 -1.55 -4.54 9.13
CA ALA A 74 -2.33 -3.85 8.12
C ALA A 74 -3.41 -2.98 8.79
N PRO A 75 -3.13 -1.68 9.04
CA PRO A 75 -4.10 -0.79 9.64
C PRO A 75 -5.18 -0.34 8.64
N ASP A 76 -6.37 -0.02 9.14
CA ASP A 76 -7.38 0.74 8.42
C ASP A 76 -7.27 2.23 8.83
N TYR A 77 -7.23 3.15 7.88
CA TYR A 77 -7.21 4.59 8.18
C TYR A 77 -8.56 5.08 8.75
N PRO A 78 -8.61 6.19 9.51
CA PRO A 78 -9.86 6.89 9.81
C PRO A 78 -10.71 7.11 8.56
N GLY A 79 -12.00 6.76 8.60
CA GLY A 79 -12.89 6.83 7.44
C GLY A 79 -12.79 5.67 6.45
N PHE A 80 -11.93 4.68 6.72
CA PHE A 80 -11.74 3.49 5.88
C PHE A 80 -12.00 2.22 6.68
N GLY A 81 -12.39 1.17 5.94
CA GLY A 81 -12.50 -0.15 6.52
C GLY A 81 -13.42 -0.22 7.75
N GLN A 82 -12.91 -0.86 8.80
CA GLN A 82 -13.53 -1.05 10.11
C GLN A 82 -13.07 -0.03 11.15
N SER A 83 -12.20 0.92 10.79
CA SER A 83 -11.87 2.06 11.65
C SER A 83 -13.07 3.00 11.77
N GLU A 84 -13.08 3.79 12.85
CA GLU A 84 -14.06 4.85 13.00
C GLU A 84 -13.95 5.88 11.86
N ALA A 85 -15.09 6.43 11.47
CA ALA A 85 -15.24 7.46 10.46
C ALA A 85 -15.79 8.74 11.12
N PRO A 86 -14.99 9.44 11.95
CA PRO A 86 -15.41 10.72 12.53
C PRO A 86 -15.76 11.73 11.43
N THR A 87 -16.65 12.68 11.73
CA THR A 87 -16.95 13.74 10.76
C THR A 87 -15.73 14.64 10.55
N PRO A 88 -15.61 15.36 9.42
CA PRO A 88 -14.50 16.28 9.18
C PRO A 88 -14.33 17.39 10.23
N GLU A 89 -15.35 17.69 11.03
CA GLU A 89 -15.25 18.61 12.17
C GLU A 89 -14.54 18.00 13.38
N ARG A 90 -14.48 16.66 13.47
CA ARG A 90 -13.85 15.92 14.58
C ARG A 90 -12.51 15.32 14.21
N TYR A 91 -12.21 15.19 12.92
CA TYR A 91 -10.93 14.69 12.42
C TYR A 91 -10.58 15.41 11.12
N ASP A 92 -9.41 16.03 11.08
CA ASP A 92 -8.92 16.68 9.86
C ASP A 92 -8.39 15.62 8.89
N TYR A 93 -9.09 15.45 7.76
CA TYR A 93 -8.77 14.42 6.78
C TYR A 93 -7.72 14.92 5.79
N THR A 94 -6.47 14.92 6.24
CA THR A 94 -5.28 15.24 5.44
C THR A 94 -4.30 14.07 5.43
N PHE A 95 -3.45 13.99 4.41
CA PHE A 95 -2.41 12.96 4.34
C PHE A 95 -1.35 13.12 5.45
N ASP A 96 -1.11 14.35 5.92
CA ASP A 96 -0.26 14.61 7.09
C ASP A 96 -0.86 13.98 8.35
N HIS A 97 -2.12 14.28 8.66
CA HIS A 97 -2.76 13.79 9.87
C HIS A 97 -2.99 12.26 9.84
N LEU A 98 -3.28 11.70 8.66
CA LEU A 98 -3.31 10.25 8.47
C LEU A 98 -1.95 9.59 8.77
N ALA A 99 -0.84 10.18 8.29
CA ALA A 99 0.51 9.68 8.56
C ALA A 99 0.88 9.76 10.05
N GLU A 100 0.54 10.87 10.72
CA GLU A 100 0.72 11.02 12.17
C GLU A 100 -0.08 9.98 12.94
N THR A 101 -1.35 9.79 12.58
CA THR A 101 -2.25 8.81 13.21
C THR A 101 -1.72 7.38 13.07
N MET A 102 -1.25 7.00 11.88
CA MET A 102 -0.63 5.69 11.64
C MET A 102 0.69 5.53 12.38
N GLY A 103 1.53 6.57 12.43
CA GLY A 103 2.76 6.58 13.21
C GLY A 103 2.49 6.37 14.71
N SER A 104 1.53 7.09 15.28
CA SER A 104 1.08 6.95 16.67
C SER A 104 0.51 5.56 16.96
N MET A 105 -0.23 4.99 16.01
CA MET A 105 -0.74 3.62 16.11
C MET A 105 0.39 2.60 16.22
N LEU A 106 1.39 2.65 15.33
CA LEU A 106 2.52 1.73 15.37
C LEU A 106 3.33 1.86 16.66
N GLN A 107 3.53 3.10 17.15
CA GLN A 107 4.17 3.34 18.44
C GLN A 107 3.40 2.69 19.59
N LYS A 108 2.07 2.85 19.63
CA LYS A 108 1.20 2.23 20.63
C LYS A 108 1.22 0.70 20.60
N LEU A 109 1.34 0.12 19.41
CA LEU A 109 1.49 -1.32 19.21
C LEU A 109 2.91 -1.83 19.50
N GLY A 110 3.86 -0.94 19.84
CA GLY A 110 5.24 -1.31 20.14
C GLY A 110 6.09 -1.64 18.90
N VAL A 111 5.63 -1.28 17.70
CA VAL A 111 6.32 -1.54 16.44
C VAL A 111 7.37 -0.46 16.20
N GLN A 112 8.63 -0.78 16.50
CA GLN A 112 9.73 0.20 16.50
C GLN A 112 10.45 0.32 15.15
N ARG A 113 10.58 -0.78 14.41
CA ARG A 113 11.23 -0.82 13.09
C ARG A 113 10.40 -1.64 12.12
N TYR A 114 10.27 -1.17 10.89
CA TYR A 114 9.39 -1.78 9.90
C TYR A 114 9.81 -1.49 8.46
N THR A 115 9.41 -2.38 7.56
CA THR A 115 9.33 -2.11 6.12
C THR A 115 7.94 -1.56 5.80
N LEU A 116 7.87 -0.49 5.02
CA LEU A 116 6.60 0.07 4.56
C LEU A 116 6.24 -0.54 3.20
N PHE A 117 5.15 -1.30 3.16
CA PHE A 117 4.49 -1.67 1.92
C PHE A 117 3.38 -0.66 1.65
N MET A 118 3.56 0.15 0.60
CA MET A 118 2.71 1.28 0.27
C MET A 118 1.96 1.03 -1.03
N GLN A 119 0.63 1.16 -1.01
CA GLN A 119 -0.21 1.17 -2.22
C GLN A 119 -1.08 2.42 -2.27
N ASP A 120 -1.11 3.11 -3.43
CA ASP A 120 -1.89 4.33 -3.66
C ASP A 120 -1.77 5.37 -2.53
N TYR A 121 -2.81 5.64 -1.74
CA TYR A 121 -2.80 6.54 -0.57
C TYR A 121 -1.79 6.11 0.50
N GLY A 122 -1.44 4.83 0.58
CA GLY A 122 -0.34 4.33 1.41
C GLY A 122 1.01 4.94 1.05
N GLY A 123 1.20 5.40 -0.19
CA GLY A 123 2.41 6.13 -0.63
C GLY A 123 2.64 7.45 0.12
N PRO A 124 1.76 8.46 -0.05
CA PRO A 124 1.87 9.72 0.66
C PRO A 124 1.87 9.56 2.19
N ILE A 125 1.14 8.59 2.74
CA ILE A 125 1.14 8.29 4.17
C ILE A 125 2.50 7.73 4.61
N GLY A 126 2.99 6.70 3.94
CA GLY A 126 4.24 6.02 4.29
C GLY A 126 5.48 6.89 4.09
N ILE A 127 5.53 7.71 3.04
CA ILE A 127 6.65 8.64 2.82
C ILE A 127 6.70 9.70 3.93
N ARG A 128 5.56 10.25 4.35
CA ARG A 128 5.50 11.19 5.49
C ARG A 128 5.95 10.54 6.79
N MET A 129 5.52 9.30 7.06
CA MET A 129 6.02 8.53 8.21
C MET A 129 7.55 8.35 8.15
N ALA A 130 8.09 8.04 6.98
CA ALA A 130 9.53 7.86 6.77
C ALA A 130 10.32 9.16 6.95
N MET A 131 9.77 10.29 6.51
CA MET A 131 10.37 11.60 6.70
C MET A 131 10.38 12.03 8.17
N ALA A 132 9.30 11.72 8.91
CA ALA A 132 9.17 12.06 10.31
C ALA A 132 10.08 11.22 11.24
N ALA A 133 10.29 9.94 10.90
CA ALA A 133 11.08 9.02 11.71
C ALA A 133 11.91 8.04 10.84
N PRO A 134 12.93 8.55 10.11
CA PRO A 134 13.71 7.76 9.14
C PRO A 134 14.38 6.54 9.78
N GLU A 135 14.76 6.61 11.05
CA GLU A 135 15.39 5.53 11.81
C GLU A 135 14.50 4.30 12.02
N ARG A 136 13.18 4.47 11.90
CA ARG A 136 12.19 3.39 12.05
C ARG A 136 12.00 2.60 10.75
N VAL A 137 12.35 3.17 9.61
CA VAL A 137 12.12 2.56 8.30
C VAL A 137 13.31 1.69 7.89
N GLN A 138 13.04 0.43 7.56
CA GLN A 138 14.05 -0.53 7.10
C GLN A 138 14.17 -0.58 5.58
N ALA A 139 13.04 -0.50 4.88
CA ALA A 139 12.94 -0.61 3.44
C ALA A 139 11.55 -0.11 2.97
N PHE A 140 11.43 0.12 1.67
CA PHE A 140 10.17 0.40 0.98
C PHE A 140 9.80 -0.75 0.05
N ILE A 141 8.51 -1.06 0.03
CA ILE A 141 7.85 -1.84 -1.01
C ILE A 141 6.74 -0.95 -1.56
N VAL A 142 6.86 -0.55 -2.82
CA VAL A 142 5.95 0.36 -3.49
C VAL A 142 5.13 -0.44 -4.49
N GLN A 143 3.81 -0.48 -4.33
CA GLN A 143 2.89 -1.03 -5.32
C GLN A 143 1.99 0.09 -5.82
N ASN A 144 2.16 0.55 -7.06
CA ASN A 144 1.23 1.55 -7.64
C ASN A 144 1.00 2.78 -6.71
N ALA A 145 2.05 3.28 -6.06
CA ALA A 145 1.97 4.43 -5.15
C ALA A 145 2.91 5.53 -5.64
N ASN A 146 2.37 6.68 -6.03
CA ASN A 146 3.08 7.67 -6.82
C ASN A 146 3.78 8.77 -6.00
N ALA A 147 4.94 9.21 -6.50
CA ALA A 147 5.75 10.31 -5.95
C ALA A 147 6.33 11.24 -7.04
N TYR A 148 5.78 11.16 -8.27
CA TYR A 148 6.36 11.73 -9.48
C TYR A 148 5.27 12.31 -10.39
N ASP A 149 5.47 13.52 -10.92
CA ASP A 149 4.53 14.14 -11.86
C ASP A 149 4.33 13.28 -13.11
N GLU A 150 5.38 12.57 -13.54
CA GLU A 150 5.35 11.67 -14.68
C GLU A 150 4.39 10.49 -14.48
N GLY A 151 4.13 10.10 -13.23
CA GLY A 151 3.12 9.09 -12.89
C GLY A 151 1.69 9.62 -12.90
N LEU A 152 1.50 10.94 -12.96
CA LEU A 152 0.19 11.58 -13.03
C LEU A 152 -0.29 11.62 -14.49
N GLY A 153 -1.11 10.64 -14.87
CA GLY A 153 -1.71 10.57 -16.20
C GLY A 153 -2.89 11.55 -16.41
N ALA A 154 -3.61 11.38 -17.52
CA ALA A 154 -4.73 12.24 -17.92
C ALA A 154 -5.84 12.36 -16.86
N LYS A 155 -6.06 11.32 -16.06
CA LYS A 155 -6.99 11.33 -14.91
C LYS A 155 -6.67 12.48 -13.94
N TRP A 156 -5.41 12.63 -13.56
CA TRP A 156 -4.97 13.64 -12.61
C TRP A 156 -4.99 15.05 -13.20
N ALA A 157 -4.81 15.20 -14.51
CA ALA A 157 -4.99 16.49 -15.17
C ALA A 157 -6.44 17.02 -15.03
N ASN A 158 -7.46 16.14 -14.98
CA ASN A 158 -8.84 16.53 -14.71
C ASN A 158 -9.08 16.81 -13.22
N ILE A 159 -8.50 16.00 -12.32
CA ILE A 159 -8.57 16.24 -10.86
C ILE A 159 -7.89 17.58 -10.51
N ALA A 160 -6.82 17.96 -11.20
CA ALA A 160 -6.14 19.24 -11.00
C ALA A 160 -7.05 20.45 -11.29
N LYS A 161 -8.00 20.33 -12.22
CA LYS A 161 -9.03 21.37 -12.45
C LYS A 161 -9.94 21.51 -11.23
N TYR A 162 -10.33 20.38 -10.63
CA TYR A 162 -11.07 20.37 -9.37
C TYR A 162 -10.28 21.01 -8.22
N TRP A 163 -8.98 20.75 -8.10
CA TRP A 163 -8.17 21.43 -7.08
C TRP A 163 -8.14 22.94 -7.24
N SER A 164 -8.12 23.44 -8.47
CA SER A 164 -8.09 24.88 -8.77
C SER A 164 -9.43 25.58 -8.54
N ASP A 165 -10.54 24.88 -8.79
CA ASP A 165 -11.90 25.40 -8.62
C ASP A 165 -12.88 24.26 -8.27
N PRO A 166 -12.96 23.87 -6.97
CA PRO A 166 -13.81 22.76 -6.54
C PRO A 166 -15.29 22.99 -6.79
N ALA A 167 -15.75 24.25 -6.72
CA ALA A 167 -17.15 24.60 -6.86
C ALA A 167 -17.66 24.39 -8.29
N SER A 168 -16.80 24.63 -9.29
CA SER A 168 -17.14 24.44 -10.70
C SER A 168 -16.91 23.01 -11.22
N HIS A 169 -16.26 22.15 -10.44
CA HIS A 169 -15.92 20.78 -10.85
C HIS A 169 -16.40 19.67 -9.87
N PRO A 170 -17.64 19.72 -9.35
CA PRO A 170 -18.13 18.73 -8.40
C PRO A 170 -18.21 17.31 -9.00
N GLU A 171 -18.31 17.20 -10.33
CA GLU A 171 -18.34 15.94 -11.05
C GLU A 171 -17.05 15.13 -10.88
N GLN A 172 -15.92 15.76 -10.54
CA GLN A 172 -14.70 15.02 -10.25
C GLN A 172 -14.85 14.18 -8.97
N VAL A 173 -15.52 14.71 -7.94
CA VAL A 173 -15.83 13.94 -6.73
C VAL A 173 -16.83 12.82 -7.06
N ASP A 174 -17.85 13.12 -7.86
CA ASP A 174 -18.87 12.13 -8.27
C ASP A 174 -18.25 10.99 -9.07
N ASN A 175 -17.38 11.28 -10.03
CA ASN A 175 -16.67 10.28 -10.81
C ASN A 175 -15.65 9.52 -9.96
N PHE A 176 -14.97 10.21 -9.04
CA PHE A 176 -14.00 9.59 -8.15
C PHE A 176 -14.70 8.57 -7.25
N MET A 177 -15.89 8.89 -6.74
CA MET A 177 -16.63 8.04 -5.80
C MET A 177 -17.70 7.14 -6.42
N GLY A 178 -18.05 7.35 -7.68
CA GLY A 178 -19.13 6.64 -8.35
C GLY A 178 -18.76 5.18 -8.63
N TYR A 179 -19.78 4.34 -8.77
CA TYR A 179 -19.64 2.91 -9.05
C TYR A 179 -18.70 2.62 -10.23
N GLU A 180 -18.90 3.31 -11.35
CA GLU A 180 -18.04 3.16 -12.53
C GLU A 180 -16.60 3.58 -12.25
N GLY A 181 -16.38 4.63 -11.45
CA GLY A 181 -15.05 5.01 -11.01
C GLY A 181 -14.38 3.93 -10.15
N THR A 182 -15.12 3.33 -9.22
CA THR A 182 -14.65 2.20 -8.41
C THR A 182 -14.25 1.02 -9.28
N LYS A 183 -15.16 0.57 -10.16
CA LYS A 183 -14.93 -0.53 -11.09
C LYS A 183 -13.74 -0.28 -12.01
N GLN A 184 -13.64 0.91 -12.59
CA GLN A 184 -12.55 1.26 -13.50
C GLN A 184 -11.18 1.25 -12.80
N ARG A 185 -11.09 1.51 -11.48
CA ARG A 185 -9.81 1.40 -10.75
C ARG A 185 -9.29 -0.03 -10.69
N HIS A 186 -10.16 -1.04 -10.59
CA HIS A 186 -9.73 -2.44 -10.65
C HIS A 186 -9.35 -2.83 -12.07
N LEU A 187 -10.26 -2.64 -13.02
CA LEU A 187 -10.10 -3.14 -14.39
C LEU A 187 -9.02 -2.40 -15.17
N GLY A 188 -8.92 -1.08 -14.99
CA GLY A 188 -8.03 -0.22 -15.75
C GLY A 188 -8.16 -0.45 -17.24
N THR A 189 -7.04 -0.73 -17.89
CA THR A 189 -6.97 -1.10 -19.31
C THR A 189 -6.59 -2.58 -19.52
N SER A 190 -6.83 -3.44 -18.52
CA SER A 190 -6.46 -4.85 -18.61
C SER A 190 -7.14 -5.52 -19.81
N PRO A 191 -6.40 -6.31 -20.61
CA PRO A 191 -6.98 -7.10 -21.70
C PRO A 191 -7.75 -8.32 -21.19
N HIS A 192 -7.74 -8.56 -19.88
CA HIS A 192 -8.37 -9.71 -19.21
C HIS A 192 -9.34 -9.29 -18.10
N PRO A 193 -10.35 -8.45 -18.39
CA PRO A 193 -11.30 -7.98 -17.37
C PRO A 193 -12.09 -9.14 -16.72
N GLU A 194 -12.20 -10.30 -17.38
CA GLU A 194 -12.83 -11.50 -16.86
C GLU A 194 -12.12 -12.15 -15.66
N ARG A 195 -10.89 -11.72 -15.35
CA ARG A 195 -10.09 -12.26 -14.24
C ARG A 195 -10.27 -11.51 -12.93
N TYR A 196 -11.00 -10.40 -12.94
CA TYR A 196 -11.23 -9.60 -11.76
C TYR A 196 -12.53 -10.03 -11.07
N ASN A 197 -12.50 -10.18 -9.75
CA ASN A 197 -13.67 -10.52 -8.98
C ASN A 197 -14.61 -9.29 -8.84
N PRO A 198 -15.84 -9.32 -9.39
CA PRO A 198 -16.78 -8.21 -9.28
C PRO A 198 -17.19 -7.86 -7.85
N ASP A 199 -17.18 -8.84 -6.94
CA ASP A 199 -17.48 -8.59 -5.52
C ASP A 199 -16.52 -7.55 -4.91
N GLY A 200 -15.30 -7.45 -5.46
CA GLY A 200 -14.29 -6.49 -5.01
C GLY A 200 -14.81 -5.05 -5.08
N TRP A 201 -15.17 -4.59 -6.28
CA TRP A 201 -15.65 -3.21 -6.45
C TRP A 201 -17.08 -2.99 -5.96
N ASP A 202 -17.92 -4.03 -5.92
CA ASP A 202 -19.28 -3.94 -5.38
C ASP A 202 -19.25 -3.67 -3.86
N ASP A 203 -18.45 -4.45 -3.11
CA ASP A 203 -18.28 -4.26 -1.66
C ASP A 203 -17.64 -2.92 -1.32
N GLU A 204 -16.62 -2.55 -2.10
CA GLU A 204 -15.91 -1.29 -1.99
C GLU A 204 -16.83 -0.09 -2.24
N PHE A 205 -17.65 -0.13 -3.30
CA PHE A 205 -18.65 0.90 -3.55
C PHE A 205 -19.72 0.97 -2.46
N ALA A 206 -20.16 -0.16 -1.91
CA ALA A 206 -21.10 -0.17 -0.79
C ALA A 206 -20.52 0.51 0.46
N ARG A 207 -19.22 0.30 0.73
CA ARG A 207 -18.50 0.95 1.85
C ARG A 207 -18.32 2.45 1.61
N LEU A 208 -18.08 2.84 0.37
CA LEU A 208 -17.94 4.22 -0.07
C LEU A 208 -19.27 4.99 -0.06
N SER A 209 -20.39 4.27 -0.19
CA SER A 209 -21.75 4.82 -0.19
C SER A 209 -22.32 5.02 1.22
N ARG A 210 -21.55 4.74 2.28
CA ARG A 210 -21.98 4.98 3.67
C ARG A 210 -22.16 6.48 3.93
N PRO A 211 -23.10 6.88 4.81
CA PRO A 211 -23.25 8.28 5.22
C PRO A 211 -21.93 8.89 5.70
N GLY A 212 -21.63 10.13 5.30
CA GLY A 212 -20.42 10.84 5.69
C GLY A 212 -19.20 10.58 4.79
N GLN A 213 -19.20 9.52 3.98
CA GLN A 213 -18.04 9.20 3.14
C GLN A 213 -17.83 10.25 2.03
N ARG A 214 -18.88 10.90 1.54
CA ARG A 214 -18.71 11.94 0.51
C ARG A 214 -17.89 13.10 1.02
N GLU A 215 -18.19 13.55 2.24
CA GLU A 215 -17.49 14.63 2.91
C GLU A 215 -16.04 14.22 3.22
N ILE A 216 -15.82 13.02 3.73
CA ILE A 216 -14.47 12.50 4.03
C ILE A 216 -13.62 12.38 2.76
N GLN A 217 -14.14 11.71 1.73
CA GLN A 217 -13.38 11.40 0.53
C GLN A 217 -13.17 12.63 -0.36
N SER A 218 -14.07 13.61 -0.35
CA SER A 218 -13.84 14.90 -1.01
C SER A 218 -12.73 15.71 -0.33
N LYS A 219 -12.61 15.66 1.00
CA LYS A 219 -11.48 16.27 1.73
C LYS A 219 -10.15 15.65 1.32
N LEU A 220 -10.05 14.32 1.31
CA LEU A 220 -8.82 13.63 0.91
C LEU A 220 -8.50 13.82 -0.58
N LEU A 221 -9.50 13.80 -1.46
CA LEU A 221 -9.29 14.07 -2.88
C LEU A 221 -8.77 15.49 -3.11
N TYR A 222 -9.31 16.48 -2.40
CA TYR A 222 -8.83 17.85 -2.45
C TYR A 222 -7.42 17.98 -1.85
N ASP A 223 -7.18 17.35 -0.70
CA ASP A 223 -5.89 17.38 -0.01
C ASP A 223 -4.78 16.69 -0.81
N TYR A 224 -5.11 15.77 -1.73
CA TYR A 224 -4.11 15.09 -2.56
C TYR A 224 -3.18 16.06 -3.31
N ARG A 225 -3.63 17.29 -3.62
CA ARG A 225 -2.76 18.32 -4.22
C ARG A 225 -1.49 18.59 -3.39
N THR A 226 -1.55 18.46 -2.06
CA THR A 226 -0.40 18.66 -1.17
C THR A 226 0.66 17.57 -1.35
N ASN A 227 0.25 16.38 -1.82
CA ASN A 227 1.18 15.32 -2.21
C ASN A 227 2.01 15.75 -3.42
N VAL A 228 1.34 16.27 -4.46
CA VAL A 228 2.00 16.76 -5.68
C VAL A 228 2.95 17.91 -5.35
N GLU A 229 2.51 18.87 -4.53
CA GLU A 229 3.36 19.97 -4.04
C GLU A 229 4.60 19.45 -3.27
N SER A 230 4.48 18.29 -2.61
CA SER A 230 5.55 17.67 -1.82
C SER A 230 6.49 16.75 -2.61
N TYR A 231 6.17 16.37 -3.85
CA TYR A 231 6.98 15.45 -4.65
C TYR A 231 8.46 15.84 -4.73
N PRO A 232 8.85 17.11 -5.00
CA PRO A 232 10.27 17.49 -5.04
C PRO A 232 11.01 17.21 -3.73
N MET A 233 10.34 17.40 -2.59
CA MET A 233 10.90 17.15 -1.26
C MET A 233 11.05 15.65 -1.00
N TRP A 234 10.06 14.84 -1.38
CA TRP A 234 10.13 13.38 -1.23
C TRP A 234 11.25 12.79 -2.09
N GLN A 235 11.35 13.23 -3.33
CA GLN A 235 12.40 12.82 -4.26
C GLN A 235 13.80 13.19 -3.73
N ALA A 236 13.95 14.39 -3.15
CA ALA A 236 15.19 14.78 -2.48
C ALA A 236 15.51 13.88 -1.28
N TRP A 237 14.50 13.53 -0.48
CA TRP A 237 14.65 12.62 0.64
C TRP A 237 15.08 11.21 0.18
N LEU A 238 14.49 10.69 -0.91
CA LEU A 238 14.86 9.40 -1.51
C LEU A 238 16.31 9.39 -1.98
N ARG A 239 16.75 10.44 -2.70
CA ARG A 239 18.14 10.56 -3.17
C ARG A 239 19.16 10.65 -2.02
N TYR A 240 18.77 11.27 -0.91
CA TYR A 240 19.64 11.41 0.26
C TYR A 240 19.72 10.11 1.08
N HIS A 241 18.58 9.54 1.46
CA HIS A 241 18.53 8.37 2.36
C HIS A 241 18.74 7.03 1.65
N LYS A 242 18.44 6.97 0.34
CA LYS A 242 18.59 5.78 -0.51
C LYS A 242 18.04 4.50 0.14
N PRO A 243 16.77 4.50 0.61
CA PRO A 243 16.19 3.30 1.22
C PRO A 243 16.22 2.15 0.22
N ARG A 244 16.45 0.94 0.72
CA ARG A 244 16.27 -0.27 -0.09
C ARG A 244 14.82 -0.34 -0.52
N THR A 245 14.60 -0.48 -1.82
CA THR A 245 13.27 -0.28 -2.39
C THR A 245 12.96 -1.37 -3.42
N LEU A 246 11.78 -1.97 -3.29
CA LEU A 246 11.12 -2.78 -4.30
C LEU A 246 9.96 -1.97 -4.88
N VAL A 247 9.91 -1.80 -6.19
CA VAL A 247 8.84 -1.12 -6.93
C VAL A 247 8.13 -2.17 -7.79
N MET A 248 6.83 -2.30 -7.59
CA MET A 248 5.93 -3.16 -8.35
C MET A 248 4.84 -2.26 -8.93
N TRP A 249 4.58 -2.38 -10.24
CA TRP A 249 3.63 -1.47 -10.88
C TRP A 249 2.79 -2.19 -11.92
N GLY A 250 1.48 -2.03 -11.82
CA GLY A 250 0.55 -2.50 -12.83
C GLY A 250 0.69 -1.74 -14.14
N ARG A 251 0.94 -2.46 -15.24
CA ARG A 251 0.98 -1.92 -16.61
C ARG A 251 -0.31 -1.21 -16.99
N TYR A 252 -1.44 -1.70 -16.50
CA TYR A 252 -2.78 -1.26 -16.88
C TYR A 252 -3.41 -0.29 -15.88
N ASP A 253 -2.62 0.24 -14.94
CA ASP A 253 -3.08 1.14 -13.88
C ASP A 253 -3.67 2.45 -14.45
N PRO A 254 -4.98 2.73 -14.22
CA PRO A 254 -5.63 3.97 -14.63
C PRO A 254 -5.43 5.14 -13.66
N SER A 255 -4.96 4.87 -12.43
CA SER A 255 -4.68 5.87 -11.41
C SER A 255 -3.27 6.43 -11.55
N PHE A 256 -2.23 5.59 -11.66
CA PHE A 256 -0.85 6.04 -11.83
C PHE A 256 -0.15 5.29 -12.94
N ILE A 257 0.34 6.03 -13.94
CA ILE A 257 0.95 5.43 -15.12
C ILE A 257 2.40 4.98 -14.85
N VAL A 258 2.88 4.02 -15.64
CA VAL A 258 4.21 3.38 -15.51
C VAL A 258 5.38 4.37 -15.34
N PRO A 259 5.42 5.55 -15.99
CA PRO A 259 6.50 6.52 -15.76
C PRO A 259 6.69 6.93 -14.28
N GLY A 260 5.67 6.78 -13.42
CA GLY A 260 5.83 6.96 -11.98
C GLY A 260 6.80 5.95 -11.34
N ALA A 261 6.79 4.69 -11.78
CA ALA A 261 7.77 3.69 -11.36
C ALA A 261 9.18 4.01 -11.87
N GLU A 262 9.29 4.49 -13.11
CA GLU A 262 10.57 4.91 -13.70
C GLU A 262 11.19 6.10 -12.94
N GLY A 263 10.34 6.99 -12.41
CA GLY A 263 10.74 8.06 -11.50
C GLY A 263 11.48 7.55 -10.27
N TYR A 264 10.97 6.50 -9.62
CA TYR A 264 11.67 5.86 -8.49
C TYR A 264 13.03 5.33 -8.91
N LYS A 265 13.13 4.65 -10.06
CA LYS A 265 14.40 4.10 -10.55
C LYS A 265 15.43 5.19 -10.87
N ARG A 266 14.99 6.37 -11.29
CA ARG A 266 15.86 7.54 -11.51
C ARG A 266 16.50 8.02 -10.20
N ASP A 267 15.72 8.18 -9.14
CA ASP A 267 16.24 8.67 -7.85
C ASP A 267 16.90 7.57 -6.99
N LEU A 268 16.51 6.31 -7.21
CA LEU A 268 17.02 5.11 -6.56
C LEU A 268 17.51 4.09 -7.60
N PRO A 269 18.73 4.27 -8.17
CA PRO A 269 19.25 3.38 -9.20
C PRO A 269 19.34 1.91 -8.79
N ASP A 270 19.46 1.63 -7.49
CA ASP A 270 19.54 0.26 -6.94
C ASP A 270 18.17 -0.35 -6.61
N ALA A 271 17.06 0.39 -6.81
CA ALA A 271 15.73 -0.15 -6.58
C ALA A 271 15.42 -1.33 -7.52
N GLU A 272 14.84 -2.40 -6.96
CA GLU A 272 14.27 -3.49 -7.76
C GLU A 272 12.96 -2.99 -8.37
N MET A 273 12.77 -3.12 -9.69
CA MET A 273 11.58 -2.60 -10.36
C MET A 273 10.94 -3.67 -11.24
N HIS A 274 9.65 -3.90 -11.04
CA HIS A 274 8.86 -4.93 -11.70
C HIS A 274 7.58 -4.31 -12.27
N ILE A 275 7.45 -4.30 -13.59
CA ILE A 275 6.20 -3.94 -14.26
C ILE A 275 5.39 -5.21 -14.48
N LEU A 276 4.22 -5.27 -13.87
CA LEU A 276 3.34 -6.43 -13.83
C LEU A 276 2.21 -6.25 -14.83
N ASP A 277 1.80 -7.34 -15.50
CA ASP A 277 0.58 -7.36 -16.29
C ASP A 277 -0.63 -7.39 -15.35
N ALA A 278 -0.94 -6.24 -14.75
CA ALA A 278 -2.00 -6.02 -13.77
C ALA A 278 -2.49 -4.57 -13.79
N GLY A 279 -3.63 -4.32 -13.14
CA GLY A 279 -4.19 -2.98 -12.92
C GLY A 279 -3.62 -2.24 -11.70
N HIS A 280 -4.39 -1.30 -11.16
CA HIS A 280 -4.01 -0.52 -9.98
C HIS A 280 -3.91 -1.37 -8.70
N PHE A 281 -4.90 -2.26 -8.51
CA PHE A 281 -4.90 -3.28 -7.48
C PHE A 281 -4.17 -4.52 -7.99
N ALA A 282 -2.85 -4.44 -8.13
CA ALA A 282 -2.06 -5.49 -8.76
C ALA A 282 -2.20 -6.87 -8.09
N LEU A 283 -2.59 -6.92 -6.82
CA LEU A 283 -2.89 -8.16 -6.09
C LEU A 283 -4.06 -8.94 -6.69
N ASP A 284 -5.02 -8.29 -7.35
CA ASP A 284 -6.19 -8.96 -7.93
C ASP A 284 -5.79 -10.05 -8.95
N GLU A 285 -4.68 -9.86 -9.66
CA GLU A 285 -4.18 -10.80 -10.66
C GLU A 285 -2.83 -11.43 -10.28
N LYS A 286 -1.99 -10.72 -9.50
CA LYS A 286 -0.57 -11.03 -9.32
C LYS A 286 -0.18 -11.30 -7.88
N THR A 287 -1.13 -11.67 -7.01
CA THR A 287 -0.87 -11.96 -5.59
C THR A 287 0.34 -12.89 -5.36
N GLU A 288 0.41 -14.04 -6.03
CA GLU A 288 1.50 -15.01 -5.83
C GLU A 288 2.85 -14.49 -6.34
N GLU A 289 2.85 -13.82 -7.50
CA GLU A 289 4.06 -13.20 -8.06
C GLU A 289 4.59 -12.10 -7.13
N ILE A 290 3.70 -11.22 -6.66
CA ILE A 290 4.01 -10.16 -5.68
C ILE A 290 4.55 -10.75 -4.37
N ALA A 291 3.91 -11.80 -3.84
CA ALA A 291 4.40 -12.46 -2.63
C ALA A 291 5.82 -13.02 -2.82
N GLY A 292 6.11 -13.63 -3.98
CA GLY A 292 7.44 -14.11 -4.33
C GLY A 292 8.48 -12.98 -4.39
N LEU A 293 8.14 -11.87 -5.05
CA LEU A 293 9.00 -10.68 -5.13
C LEU A 293 9.28 -10.09 -3.75
N VAL A 294 8.25 -9.93 -2.91
CA VAL A 294 8.37 -9.41 -1.55
C VAL A 294 9.27 -10.31 -0.70
N ARG A 295 9.07 -11.64 -0.73
CA ARG A 295 9.91 -12.59 0.03
C ARG A 295 11.37 -12.52 -0.41
N GLY A 296 11.60 -12.49 -1.73
CA GLY A 296 12.95 -12.38 -2.30
C GLY A 296 13.64 -11.08 -1.89
N PHE A 297 12.95 -9.96 -2.05
CA PHE A 297 13.43 -8.64 -1.65
C PHE A 297 13.71 -8.59 -0.15
N MET A 298 12.74 -8.96 0.69
CA MET A 298 12.88 -8.90 2.15
C MET A 298 14.02 -9.75 2.68
N ALA A 299 14.22 -10.96 2.13
CA ALA A 299 15.35 -11.82 2.50
C ALA A 299 16.71 -11.16 2.23
N ARG A 300 16.81 -10.35 1.17
CA ARG A 300 18.01 -9.54 0.88
C ARG A 300 18.03 -8.26 1.71
N ALA A 301 16.89 -7.58 1.84
CA ALA A 301 16.66 -6.23 2.37
C ALA A 301 16.88 -6.12 3.86
N VAL A 302 16.28 -7.06 4.59
CA VAL A 302 16.20 -7.08 6.04
C VAL A 302 16.54 -8.51 6.49
N PRO A 303 17.84 -8.84 6.60
CA PRO A 303 18.25 -10.16 7.07
C PRO A 303 17.61 -10.44 8.43
N GLN A 304 16.98 -11.62 8.56
CA GLN A 304 16.47 -12.08 9.85
C GLN A 304 17.66 -12.22 10.81
N ALA A 305 17.49 -11.82 12.07
CA ALA A 305 18.45 -12.23 13.10
C ALA A 305 18.43 -13.76 13.15
N ASP A 306 19.60 -14.41 13.15
CA ASP A 306 19.70 -15.86 13.29
C ASP A 306 18.99 -16.29 14.58
N VAL A 307 17.78 -16.85 14.43
CA VAL A 307 17.11 -17.59 15.52
C VAL A 307 17.64 -19.02 15.47
N SER A 308 18.95 -19.17 15.64
CA SER A 308 19.60 -20.48 15.82
C SER A 308 20.60 -20.38 16.97
N GLY A 309 20.12 -20.64 18.18
CA GLY A 309 20.96 -20.72 19.37
C GLY A 309 20.15 -20.46 20.62
N ASP A 310 19.39 -21.48 21.06
CA ASP A 310 19.13 -21.81 22.47
C ASP A 310 17.89 -22.71 22.57
N ALA A 311 18.04 -23.93 22.05
CA ALA A 311 17.13 -25.03 22.39
C ALA A 311 17.87 -26.37 22.41
N ILE A 312 19.11 -26.41 22.92
CA ILE A 312 19.72 -27.65 23.41
C ILE A 312 20.61 -27.28 24.60
N GLY A 313 20.13 -27.50 25.82
CA GLY A 313 21.02 -27.49 26.98
C GLY A 313 20.41 -27.19 28.33
N SER A 314 19.64 -28.12 28.89
CA SER A 314 19.79 -28.47 30.31
C SER A 314 19.12 -29.80 30.61
N LYS A 315 19.90 -30.62 31.29
CA LYS A 315 19.68 -32.01 31.71
C LYS A 315 18.48 -32.18 32.65
#